data_AF-A0A1B7MSY6-F1
#
_entry.id   AF-A0A1B7MSY6-F1
#
_cell.length_a   1.000
_cell.length_b   1.000
_cell.length_c   1.000
_cell.angle_alpha   90.00
_cell.angle_beta   90.00
_cell.angle_gamma   90.00
#
_symmetry.space_group_name_H-M   'P 1'
#
loop_
_entity.id
_entity.type
_entity.pdbx_description
1 polymer ?
#
loop_
_entity_poly.entity_id
_entity_poly.type
_entity_poly.pdbx_seq_one_letter_code
_entity_poly.pdbx_strand_id
1 'polypeptide(L)' 'MQGVLKKVRCMWPGCSRVINEDNHARHVDETHLRKVRDVCTDCGRAFQRMYMKKNHI' A
#
# COMPACT_ATOMS: atom_id res chain seq x y z
N MET A 1 -18.03 -14.84 -9.45
CA MET A 1 -17.56 -15.67 -8.32
C MET A 1 -17.03 -14.73 -7.25
N GLN A 2 -17.78 -14.50 -6.17
CA GLN A 2 -17.32 -13.64 -5.07
C GLN A 2 -16.47 -14.52 -4.14
N GLY A 3 -15.16 -14.56 -4.39
CA GLY A 3 -14.22 -15.22 -3.50
C GLY A 3 -14.26 -14.54 -2.14
N VAL A 4 -14.52 -15.31 -1.08
CA VAL A 4 -14.44 -14.82 0.30
C VAL A 4 -13.05 -14.23 0.51
N LEU A 5 -12.99 -12.90 0.67
CA LEU A 5 -11.74 -12.21 0.95
C LEU A 5 -11.28 -12.63 2.35
N LYS A 6 -10.35 -13.57 2.39
CA LYS A 6 -9.71 -14.01 3.63
C LYS A 6 -9.03 -12.82 4.27
N LYS A 7 -9.40 -12.52 5.52
CA LYS A 7 -8.82 -11.41 6.29
C LYS A 7 -7.71 -11.94 7.18
N VAL A 8 -6.58 -11.24 7.20
CA VAL A 8 -5.40 -11.55 8.01
C VAL A 8 -5.05 -10.35 8.88
N ARG A 9 -4.50 -10.62 10.06
CA ARG A 9 -3.95 -9.58 10.95
C ARG A 9 -2.53 -9.28 10.52
N CYS A 10 -2.19 -7.99 10.42
CA CYS A 10 -0.81 -7.57 10.24
C CYS A 10 0.00 -7.87 11.50
N MET A 11 1.12 -8.58 11.35
CA MET A 11 2.00 -8.95 12.47
C MET A 11 3.14 -7.95 12.70
N TRP A 12 3.09 -6.79 12.05
CA TRP A 12 4.13 -5.77 12.23
C TRP A 12 4.13 -5.25 13.68
N PRO A 13 5.29 -5.05 14.33
CA PRO A 13 5.36 -4.55 15.70
C PRO A 13 4.64 -3.19 15.82
N GLY A 14 3.64 -3.13 16.69
CA GLY A 14 2.81 -1.93 16.89
C GLY A 14 1.68 -1.74 15.87
N CYS A 15 1.49 -2.68 14.92
CA CYS A 15 0.36 -2.68 14.02
C CYS A 15 -0.71 -3.67 14.48
N SER A 16 -1.98 -3.25 14.48
CA SER A 16 -3.13 -4.10 14.81
C SER A 16 -4.19 -4.13 13.71
N ARG A 17 -3.81 -3.73 12.49
CA ARG A 17 -4.70 -3.71 11.32
C ARG A 17 -5.08 -5.14 10.92
N VAL A 18 -6.37 -5.34 10.64
CA VAL A 18 -6.90 -6.52 9.96
C VAL A 18 -7.27 -6.12 8.54
N ILE A 19 -6.80 -6.87 7.57
CA ILE A 19 -6.79 -6.51 6.15
C ILE A 19 -6.98 -7.78 5.32
N ASN A 20 -7.44 -7.64 4.08
CA ASN A 20 -7.54 -8.78 3.18
C ASN A 20 -6.14 -9.34 2.89
N GLU A 21 -6.02 -10.66 2.77
CA GLU A 21 -4.77 -11.37 2.49
C GLU A 21 -4.08 -10.83 1.23
N ASP A 22 -4.84 -10.63 0.15
CA ASP A 22 -4.36 -10.02 -1.10
C ASP A 22 -3.79 -8.59 -0.91
N ASN A 23 -4.36 -7.84 0.04
CA ASN A 23 -3.93 -6.49 0.36
C ASN A 23 -2.80 -6.43 1.41
N HIS A 24 -2.42 -7.55 2.01
CA HIS A 24 -1.49 -7.57 3.14
C HIS A 24 -0.09 -7.14 2.75
N ALA A 25 0.44 -7.68 1.65
CA ALA A 25 1.75 -7.30 1.14
C ALA A 25 1.81 -5.78 0.85
N ARG A 26 0.77 -5.26 0.20
CA ARG A 26 0.64 -3.82 -0.11
C ARG A 26 0.59 -2.96 1.16
N HIS A 27 -0.21 -3.34 2.15
CA HIS A 27 -0.28 -2.61 3.41
C HIS A 27 1.08 -2.47 4.08
N VAL A 28 1.85 -3.56 4.14
CA VAL A 28 3.19 -3.57 4.74
C VAL A 28 4.14 -2.65 3.96
N ASP A 29 4.13 -2.77 2.63
CA ASP A 29 4.97 -1.97 1.74
C ASP A 29 4.76 -0.46 1.93
N GLU A 30 3.51 -0.02 2.02
CA GLU A 30 3.15 1.40 2.10
C GLU A 30 3.21 1.96 3.52
N THR A 31 2.72 1.20 4.51
CA THR A 31 2.55 1.70 5.89
C THR A 31 3.85 1.57 6.68
N HIS A 32 4.57 0.48 6.48
CA HIS A 32 5.69 0.12 7.34
C HIS A 32 7.04 0.31 6.66
N LEU A 33 7.15 -0.14 5.41
CA LEU A 33 8.39 0.01 4.63
C LEU A 33 8.45 1.36 3.91
N ARG A 34 7.31 2.06 3.79
CA ARG A 34 7.15 3.32 3.06
C ARG A 34 7.81 3.28 1.68
N LYS A 35 7.73 2.14 0.98
CA LYS A 35 8.42 1.99 -0.30
C LYS A 35 7.84 3.00 -1.29
N VAL A 36 8.73 3.80 -1.84
CA VAL A 36 8.42 4.71 -2.94
C VAL A 36 8.42 3.88 -4.21
N ARG A 37 7.29 3.86 -4.90
CA ARG A 37 7.16 3.14 -6.17
C ARG A 37 7.47 4.05 -7.35
N ASP A 38 7.13 5.32 -7.23
CA ASP A 38 7.34 6.28 -8.31
C ASP A 38 7.52 7.71 -7.77
N VAL A 39 8.19 8.55 -8.53
CA VAL A 39 8.45 9.95 -8.20
C VAL A 39 7.96 10.81 -9.37
N CYS A 40 7.27 11.90 -9.06
CA CYS A 40 6.93 12.89 -10.06
C CYS A 40 8.20 13.59 -10.53
N THR A 41 8.49 13.54 -11.83
CA THR A 41 9.70 14.16 -12.41
C THR A 41 9.62 15.67 -12.46
N ASP A 42 8.42 16.25 -12.40
CA ASP A 42 8.18 17.69 -12.43
C ASP A 42 8.40 18.34 -11.05
N CYS A 43 7.78 17.80 -10.01
CA CYS A 43 7.83 18.40 -8.67
C CYS A 43 8.66 17.62 -7.64
N GLY A 44 9.19 16.44 -8.00
CA GLY A 44 9.98 15.58 -7.11
C GLY A 44 9.19 14.84 -6.03
N ARG A 45 7.86 14.92 -6.02
CA ARG A 45 7.04 14.26 -5.00
C ARG A 45 7.05 12.74 -5.17
N ALA A 46 7.34 12.03 -4.08
CA ALA A 46 7.33 10.57 -4.01
C ALA A 46 5.91 10.03 -3.79
N PHE A 47 5.54 8.99 -4.53
CA PHE A 47 4.26 8.31 -4.45
C PHE A 47 4.45 6.83 -4.16
N GLN A 48 3.64 6.32 -3.23
CA GLN A 48 3.59 4.90 -2.89
C GLN A 48 2.76 4.09 -3.90
N ARG A 49 1.92 4.76 -4.70
CA ARG A 49 1.07 4.11 -5.72
C ARG A 49 1.05 4.91 -7.02
N MET A 50 1.02 4.17 -8.12
CA MET A 50 1.05 4.74 -9.48
C MET A 50 -0.21 5.57 -9.79
N TYR A 51 -1.40 5.16 -9.33
CA TYR A 51 -2.61 5.96 -9.55
C TYR A 51 -2.58 7.29 -8.79
N MET A 52 -1.87 7.36 -7.65
CA MET A 52 -1.73 8.62 -6.92
C MET A 52 -0.86 9.61 -7.69
N LYS A 53 0.19 9.11 -8.37
CA LYS A 53 0.95 9.92 -9.34
C LYS A 53 0.08 10.32 -10.54
N LYS A 54 -0.71 9.39 -11.11
CA LYS A 54 -1.59 9.71 -12.26
C LYS A 54 -2.60 10.82 -11.95
N ASN A 55 -3.18 10.82 -10.75
CA ASN A 55 -4.13 11.87 -10.34
C ASN A 55 -3.44 13.17 -9.89
N HIS A 56 -2.11 13.16 -9.78
CA HIS A 56 -1.33 14.33 -9.39
C HIS A 56 -0.92 15.19 -10.59
N ILE A 57 -0.96 14.64 -11.81
CA ILE A 57 -0.57 15.28 -13.07
C ILE A 57 -1.85 15.66 -13.84
#